data_AF-A0A0F5VLE7-F1
#
_entry.id   AF-A0A0F5VLE7-F1
#
_cell.length_a   1.000
_cell.length_b   1.000
_cell.length_c   1.000
_cell.angle_alpha   90.00
_cell.angle_beta   90.00
_cell.angle_gamma   90.00
#
_symmetry.space_group_name_H-M   'P 1'
#
loop_
_entity.id
_entity.type
_entity.pdbx_description
1 polymer ?
#
loop_
_entity_poly.entity_id
_entity_poly.type
_entity_poly.pdbx_seq_one_letter_code
_entity_poly.pdbx_strand_id
1 'polypeptide(L)'
;AEDISLRWIREFYHGVFAATGGVPVINDVTDGAYVNYPDIDLSDPKYNTSGVPWHELYYKSGYARLQNVKQTYDPRDFFHHSQSVKLPTK
;
A
#
# COMPACT_ATOMS: atom_id res chain seq x y z
N ALA A 1 -5.50 -13.24 20.34
CA ALA A 1 -4.14 -13.56 19.88
C ALA A 1 -4.17 -13.60 18.35
N GLU A 2 -3.09 -13.21 17.69
CA GLU A 2 -2.97 -13.31 16.23
C GLU A 2 -2.96 -14.78 15.79
N ASP A 3 -3.60 -15.09 14.65
CA ASP A 3 -3.56 -16.41 14.05
C ASP A 3 -2.14 -16.79 13.63
N ILE A 4 -1.75 -18.05 13.83
CA ILE A 4 -0.40 -18.55 13.50
C ILE A 4 -0.11 -18.37 12.00
N SER A 5 -1.11 -18.59 11.15
CA SER A 5 -0.99 -18.48 9.69
C SER A 5 -0.74 -17.02 9.28
N LEU A 6 -1.39 -16.07 9.95
CA LEU A 6 -1.23 -14.65 9.68
C LEU A 6 0.16 -14.16 10.14
N ARG A 7 0.61 -14.58 11.31
CA ARG A 7 1.96 -14.29 11.78
C ARG A 7 3.02 -14.83 10.81
N TRP A 8 2.87 -16.09 10.38
CA TRP A 8 3.81 -16.74 9.46
C TRP A 8 3.93 -15.98 8.14
N ILE A 9 2.82 -15.62 7.50
CA ILE A 9 2.87 -14.92 6.20
C ILE A 9 3.48 -13.53 6.34
N ARG A 10 3.20 -12.82 7.44
CA ARG A 10 3.83 -11.53 7.76
C ARG A 10 5.34 -11.67 7.92
N GLU A 11 5.78 -12.59 8.78
CA GLU A 11 7.21 -12.84 9.01
C GLU A 11 7.94 -13.23 7.71
N PHE A 12 7.34 -14.11 6.90
CA PHE A 12 7.90 -14.50 5.61
C PHE A 12 8.00 -13.33 4.63
N TYR A 13 6.89 -12.62 4.38
CA TYR A 13 6.84 -11.53 3.41
C TYR A 13 7.80 -10.39 3.77
N HIS A 14 7.78 -9.95 5.03
CA HIS A 14 8.68 -8.90 5.50
C HIS A 14 10.14 -9.36 5.55
N GLY A 15 10.38 -10.66 5.79
CA GLY A 15 11.71 -11.26 5.70
C GLY A 15 12.28 -11.24 4.28
N VAL A 16 11.46 -11.55 3.27
CA VAL A 16 11.85 -11.46 1.85
C VAL A 16 12.25 -10.03 1.46
N PHE A 17 11.51 -9.03 1.94
CA PHE A 17 11.75 -7.62 1.65
C PHE A 17 12.49 -6.86 2.76
N ALA A 18 13.26 -7.56 3.60
CA ALA A 18 13.92 -6.95 4.76
C ALA A 18 14.86 -5.80 4.37
N ALA A 19 15.56 -5.93 3.23
CA ALA A 19 16.48 -4.91 2.73
C ALA A 19 15.80 -3.60 2.30
N THR A 20 14.48 -3.62 2.07
CA THR A 20 13.68 -2.49 1.61
C THR A 20 12.63 -2.07 2.64
N GLY A 21 12.83 -2.41 3.92
CA GLY A 21 11.92 -2.02 4.99
C GLY A 21 10.64 -2.87 5.07
N GLY A 22 10.72 -4.13 4.63
CA GLY A 22 9.65 -5.12 4.78
C GLY A 22 8.61 -5.14 3.65
N VAL A 23 8.78 -4.33 2.60
CA VAL A 23 7.83 -4.24 1.48
C VAL A 23 8.55 -4.14 0.13
N PRO A 24 7.90 -4.51 -1.01
CA PRO A 24 8.50 -4.48 -2.35
C PRO A 24 8.60 -3.04 -2.89
N VAL A 25 9.52 -2.25 -2.33
CA VAL A 25 9.81 -0.89 -2.81
C VAL A 25 10.17 -0.93 -4.29
N ILE A 26 9.70 0.05 -5.06
CA ILE A 26 10.00 0.15 -6.50
C ILE A 26 11.49 0.45 -6.69
N ASN A 27 12.20 -0.44 -7.38
CA ASN A 27 13.64 -0.34 -7.68
C ASN A 27 13.99 -1.26 -8.88
N ASP A 28 15.27 -1.61 -9.04
CA ASP A 28 15.74 -2.47 -10.15
C ASP A 28 15.31 -3.95 -10.04
N VAL A 29 14.76 -4.38 -8.90
CA VAL A 29 14.39 -5.78 -8.60
C VAL A 29 12.88 -5.95 -8.41
N THR A 30 12.22 -5.01 -7.75
CA THR A 30 10.81 -5.04 -7.40
C THR A 30 10.07 -3.83 -7.93
N ASP A 31 8.76 -3.98 -8.17
CA ASP A 31 7.96 -2.96 -8.86
C ASP A 31 6.66 -2.61 -8.13
N GLY A 32 6.65 -2.76 -6.81
CA GLY A 32 5.49 -2.51 -5.97
C GLY A 32 4.62 -3.74 -5.75
N ALA A 33 3.31 -3.51 -5.60
CA ALA A 33 2.29 -4.49 -5.33
C ALA A 33 1.11 -4.34 -6.30
N TYR A 34 0.23 -5.35 -6.36
CA TYR A 34 -0.92 -5.36 -7.26
C TYR A 34 -2.24 -5.25 -6.49
N VAL A 35 -3.05 -4.24 -6.81
CA VAL A 35 -4.23 -3.85 -6.02
C VAL A 35 -5.31 -4.93 -5.88
N ASN A 36 -5.43 -5.86 -6.84
CA ASN A 36 -6.38 -6.99 -6.73
C ASN A 36 -5.94 -8.06 -5.71
N TYR A 37 -4.71 -7.96 -5.17
CA TYR A 37 -4.26 -8.65 -3.97
C TYR A 37 -4.03 -7.61 -2.86
N PRO A 38 -5.10 -7.05 -2.27
CA PRO A 38 -4.97 -5.99 -1.29
C PRO A 38 -4.37 -6.52 0.02
N ASP A 39 -3.43 -5.76 0.58
CA ASP A 39 -2.77 -6.04 1.85
C ASP A 39 -2.72 -4.77 2.69
N ILE A 40 -3.51 -4.73 3.76
CA ILE A 40 -3.60 -3.58 4.67
C ILE A 40 -2.31 -3.38 5.48
N ASP A 41 -1.43 -4.38 5.56
CA ASP A 41 -0.16 -4.28 6.28
C ASP A 41 0.81 -3.32 5.59
N LEU A 42 0.65 -3.08 4.28
CA LEU A 42 1.40 -2.04 3.55
C LEU A 42 1.12 -0.61 4.06
N SER A 43 0.00 -0.40 4.76
CA SER A 43 -0.36 0.89 5.39
C SER A 43 0.07 0.99 6.85
N ASP A 44 0.52 -0.11 7.46
CA ASP A 44 0.84 -0.19 8.89
C ASP A 44 2.35 0.04 9.12
N PRO A 45 2.76 1.07 9.88
CA PRO A 45 4.17 1.33 10.16
C PRO A 45 4.88 0.22 10.95
N LYS A 46 4.13 -0.72 11.55
CA LYS A 46 4.70 -1.93 12.15
C LYS A 46 5.33 -2.86 11.10
N TYR A 47 4.78 -2.86 9.88
CA TYR A 47 5.08 -3.82 8.83
C TYR A 47 5.77 -3.16 7.63
N ASN A 48 5.36 -1.95 7.27
CA ASN A 48 6.01 -1.12 6.27
C ASN A 48 6.89 -0.06 6.94
N THR A 49 8.19 -0.33 6.98
CA THR A 49 9.21 0.59 7.53
C THR A 49 10.01 1.30 6.44
N SER A 50 9.61 1.16 5.17
CA SER A 50 10.33 1.70 4.02
C SER A 50 10.24 3.22 3.87
N GLY A 51 9.24 3.85 4.51
CA GLY A 51 8.87 5.25 4.26
C GLY A 51 8.05 5.46 2.98
N VAL A 52 7.88 4.42 2.14
CA VAL A 52 7.06 4.47 0.93
C VAL A 52 5.59 4.21 1.29
N PRO A 53 4.65 5.10 0.96
CA PRO A 53 3.24 4.91 1.29
C PRO A 53 2.61 3.80 0.42
N TRP A 54 1.60 3.11 0.98
CA TRP A 54 0.89 1.99 0.31
C TRP A 54 0.42 2.33 -1.12
N HIS A 55 -0.02 3.57 -1.35
CA HIS A 55 -0.53 3.97 -2.66
C HIS A 55 0.57 4.11 -3.71
N GLU A 56 1.80 4.40 -3.31
CA GLU A 56 2.94 4.42 -4.22
C GLU A 56 3.33 3.00 -4.60
N LEU A 57 3.28 2.06 -3.65
CA LEU A 57 3.48 0.64 -3.91
C LEU A 57 2.47 0.08 -4.92
N TYR A 58 1.20 0.53 -4.91
CA TYR A 58 0.19 0.05 -5.87
C TYR A 58 0.13 0.82 -7.19
N TYR A 59 0.30 2.15 -7.14
CA TYR A 59 -0.06 3.02 -8.27
C TYR A 59 1.09 3.87 -8.79
N LYS A 60 2.23 3.90 -8.10
CA LYS A 60 3.39 4.73 -8.45
C LYS A 60 2.98 6.19 -8.72
N SER A 61 3.57 6.80 -9.75
CA SER A 61 3.19 8.13 -10.25
C SER A 61 1.74 8.25 -10.74
N GLY A 62 1.05 7.12 -10.97
CA GLY A 62 -0.36 7.09 -11.35
C GLY A 62 -1.31 7.58 -10.24
N TYR A 63 -0.88 7.57 -8.97
CA TYR A 63 -1.75 7.94 -7.86
C TYR A 63 -2.30 9.36 -7.98
N ALA A 64 -1.49 10.34 -8.38
CA ALA A 64 -1.93 11.73 -8.51
C ALA A 64 -3.11 11.88 -9.51
N ARG A 65 -3.07 11.15 -10.63
CA ARG A 65 -4.18 11.13 -11.60
C ARG A 65 -5.42 10.48 -11.00
N LEU A 66 -5.25 9.41 -10.23
CA LEU A 66 -6.38 8.76 -9.53
C LEU A 66 -7.01 9.71 -8.50
N GLN A 67 -6.21 10.51 -7.78
CA GLN A 67 -6.73 11.51 -6.84
C GLN A 67 -7.56 12.59 -7.55
N ASN A 68 -7.16 13.02 -8.75
CA ASN A 68 -7.95 13.95 -9.57
C ASN A 68 -9.30 13.32 -9.98
N VAL A 69 -9.30 12.04 -10.37
CA VAL A 69 -10.54 11.30 -10.67
C VAL A 69 -11.42 11.18 -9.42
N LYS A 70 -10.84 10.84 -8.27
CA LYS A 70 -11.55 10.77 -6.99
C LYS A 70 -12.19 12.11 -6.63
N GLN A 71 -11.47 13.22 -6.75
CA GLN A 71 -12.01 14.55 -6.49
C GLN A 71 -13.14 14.93 -7.47
N THR A 72 -13.00 14.57 -8.74
CA THR A 72 -14.00 14.91 -9.78
C THR A 72 -15.30 14.13 -9.59
N TYR A 73 -15.21 12.83 -9.33
CA TYR A 73 -16.36 11.92 -9.36
C TYR A 73 -16.89 11.51 -7.98
N ASP A 74 -16.07 11.62 -6.93
CA ASP A 74 -16.45 11.34 -5.55
C ASP A 74 -15.86 12.37 -4.56
N PRO A 75 -16.23 13.67 -4.69
CA PRO A 75 -15.70 14.74 -3.84
C PRO A 75 -16.09 14.64 -2.37
N ARG A 76 -17.08 13.78 -2.03
CA ARG A 76 -17.53 13.54 -0.65
C ARG A 76 -16.88 12.31 -0.02
N ASP A 77 -15.98 11.64 -0.75
CA ASP A 77 -15.33 10.40 -0.33
C ASP A 77 -16.33 9.30 0.08
N PHE A 78 -17.44 9.18 -0.65
CA PHE A 78 -18.50 8.21 -0.35
C PHE A 78 -18.02 6.77 -0.55
N PHE A 79 -17.29 6.50 -1.64
CA PHE A 79 -16.73 5.18 -1.93
C PHE A 79 -15.32 5.05 -1.34
N HIS A 80 -15.21 4.56 -0.11
CA HIS A 80 -13.92 4.37 0.56
C HIS A 80 -13.81 3.03 1.28
N HIS A 81 -12.57 2.60 1.50
CA HIS A 81 -12.17 1.44 2.29
C HIS A 81 -10.72 1.65 2.81
N SER A 82 -10.15 0.67 3.52
CA SER A 82 -8.83 0.82 4.19
C SER A 82 -7.68 1.30 3.30
N GLN A 83 -7.78 1.10 1.99
CA GLN A 83 -6.78 1.46 0.97
C GLN A 83 -7.47 2.03 -0.29
N SER A 84 -8.51 2.85 -0.13
CA SER A 84 -9.10 3.58 -1.25
C SER A 84 -8.23 4.78 -1.65
N VAL A 85 -8.29 5.17 -2.92
CA VAL A 85 -7.71 6.43 -3.40
C VAL A 85 -8.28 7.59 -2.58
N LYS A 86 -7.40 8.38 -1.95
CA LYS A 86 -7.79 9.51 -1.11
C LYS A 86 -7.91 10.79 -1.93
N LEU A 87 -8.75 11.72 -1.47
CA LEU A 87 -8.77 13.08 -2.01
C LEU A 87 -7.37 13.72 -1.90
N PRO A 88 -6.97 14.59 -2.86
CA PRO A 88 -5.71 15.31 -2.77
C PRO A 88 -5.69 16.18 -1.51
N THR A 89 -4.59 16.13 -0.77
CA THR A 89 -4.37 17.02 0.38
C THR A 89 -4.27 18.46 -0.14
N LYS A 90 -4.94 19.40 0.54
CA LYS A 90 -4.85 20.83 0.21
C LYS A 90 -3.49 21.41 0.58
#